data_AF-A0A4R1RVV1-F1
#
_entry.id   AF-A0A4R1RVV1-F1
#
_cell.length_a   1.000
_cell.length_b   1.000
_cell.length_c   1.000
_cell.angle_alpha   90.00
_cell.angle_beta   90.00
_cell.angle_gamma   90.00
#
_symmetry.space_group_name_H-M   'P 1'
#
loop_
_entity.id
_entity.type
_entity.pdbx_description
1 polymer ?
#
loop_
_entity_poly.entity_id
_entity_poly.type
_entity_poly.pdbx_seq_one_letter_code
_entity_poly.pdbx_strand_id
1 'polypeptide(L)' 'MIRALDHLNAEPPKLGKKLNGGDFALAATLGYLDLRFNGQWEDGRGGLIAWARQFERKFPAYAQLKPLG' A
#
# COMPACT_ATOMS: atom_id res chain seq x y z
N MET A 1 -5.15 -8.72 13.19
CA MET A 1 -4.98 -7.87 11.99
C MET A 1 -3.71 -7.00 12.01
N ILE A 2 -3.26 -6.47 13.14
CA ILE A 2 -2.13 -5.51 13.20
C ILE A 2 -0.77 -6.15 12.84
N ARG A 3 -0.53 -7.40 13.26
CA ARG A 3 0.75 -8.12 13.04
C ARG A 3 1.15 -8.29 11.57
N ALA A 4 0.19 -8.49 10.68
CA ALA A 4 0.48 -8.71 9.25
C ALA A 4 0.97 -7.41 8.58
N LEU A 5 0.36 -6.27 8.90
CA LEU A 5 0.83 -4.98 8.41
C LEU A 5 2.17 -4.58 9.04
N ASP A 6 2.41 -4.90 10.32
CA ASP A 6 3.70 -4.62 10.94
C ASP A 6 4.83 -5.46 10.31
N HIS A 7 4.55 -6.72 9.99
CA HIS A 7 5.51 -7.57 9.26
C HIS A 7 5.76 -7.05 7.84
N LEU A 8 4.72 -6.63 7.12
CA LEU A 8 4.85 -5.99 5.80
C LEU A 8 5.56 -4.63 5.86
N ASN A 9 5.45 -3.91 6.98
CA ASN A 9 6.15 -2.64 7.18
C ASN A 9 7.63 -2.86 7.48
N ALA A 10 7.97 -3.94 8.20
CA ALA A 10 9.34 -4.37 8.44
C ALA A 10 10.01 -4.95 7.18
N GLU A 11 9.25 -5.70 6.38
CA GLU A 11 9.72 -6.31 5.12
C GLU A 11 8.76 -5.98 3.96
N PRO A 12 8.80 -4.74 3.44
CA PRO A 12 7.94 -4.37 2.33
C PRO A 12 8.37 -5.12 1.05
N PRO A 13 7.41 -5.66 0.27
CA PRO A 13 7.72 -6.36 -0.96
C PRO A 13 8.46 -5.44 -1.92
N LYS A 14 9.58 -5.92 -2.47
CA LYS A 14 10.42 -5.10 -3.35
C LYS A 14 9.66 -4.83 -4.65
N LEU A 15 9.35 -3.56 -4.90
CA LEU A 15 8.81 -3.07 -6.17
C LEU A 15 9.89 -3.25 -7.26
N GLY A 16 9.89 -4.41 -7.91
CA GLY A 16 10.84 -4.76 -8.97
C GLY A 16 10.64 -3.98 -10.28
N LYS A 17 11.33 -4.38 -11.35
CA LYS A 17 11.15 -3.80 -12.70
C LYS A 17 9.75 -4.07 -13.28
N LYS A 18 9.11 -5.16 -12.86
CA LYS A 18 7.72 -5.51 -13.20
C LYS A 18 6.91 -5.57 -11.92
N LEU A 19 5.78 -4.87 -11.91
CA LEU A 19 4.78 -4.99 -10.86
C LEU A 19 4.12 -6.36 -10.98
N ASN A 20 3.97 -7.05 -9.85
CA ASN A 20 3.34 -8.36 -9.77
C ASN A 20 1.94 -8.23 -9.15
N GLY A 21 1.12 -9.29 -9.26
CA GLY A 21 -0.23 -9.30 -8.70
C GLY A 21 -0.27 -9.08 -7.17
N GLY A 22 0.80 -9.43 -6.46
CA GLY A 22 0.96 -9.16 -5.03
C GLY A 22 1.11 -7.67 -4.72
N ASP A 23 1.81 -6.92 -5.57
CA ASP A 23 1.91 -5.45 -5.44
C ASP A 23 0.52 -4.81 -5.61
N PHE A 24 -0.26 -5.25 -6.59
CA PHE A 24 -1.62 -4.76 -6.79
C PHE A 24 -2.56 -5.14 -5.63
N ALA A 25 -2.46 -6.36 -5.11
CA ALA A 25 -3.24 -6.81 -3.96
C ALA A 25 -2.90 -6.00 -2.69
N LEU A 26 -1.61 -5.73 -2.45
CA LEU A 26 -1.17 -4.90 -1.33
C LEU A 26 -1.68 -3.47 -1.50
N ALA A 27 -1.52 -2.88 -2.68
CA ALA A 27 -2.02 -1.54 -2.95
C ALA A 27 -3.55 -1.45 -2.73
N ALA A 28 -4.34 -2.38 -3.27
CA ALA A 28 -5.79 -2.43 -3.04
C ALA A 28 -6.15 -2.56 -1.55
N THR A 29 -5.41 -3.37 -0.80
CA THR A 29 -5.58 -3.52 0.65
C THR A 29 -5.30 -2.21 1.37
N LEU A 30 -4.22 -1.50 0.99
CA LEU A 30 -3.90 -0.19 1.56
C LEU A 30 -4.96 0.86 1.22
N GLY A 31 -5.45 0.90 -0.02
CA GLY A 31 -6.54 1.80 -0.40
C GLY A 31 -7.84 1.52 0.37
N TYR A 32 -8.14 0.25 0.67
CA TYR A 32 -9.27 -0.12 1.52
C TYR A 32 -9.08 0.29 2.99
N LEU A 33 -7.87 0.09 3.53
CA LEU A 33 -7.53 0.54 4.88
C LEU A 33 -7.60 2.06 5.01
N ASP A 34 -7.18 2.78 3.97
CA ASP A 34 -7.28 4.23 3.91
C ASP A 34 -8.74 4.70 3.90
N LEU A 35 -9.61 4.05 3.11
CA LEU A 35 -11.04 4.36 3.07
C LEU A 35 -11.75 4.08 4.42
N ARG A 36 -11.44 2.94 5.06
CA ARG A 36 -12.23 2.45 6.21
C ARG A 36 -11.63 2.76 7.58
N PHE A 37 -10.30 2.88 7.65
CA PHE A 37 -9.51 2.99 8.88
C PHE A 37 -8.50 4.15 8.81
N ASN A 38 -8.85 5.23 8.11
CA ASN A 38 -8.03 6.43 7.99
C ASN A 38 -7.47 6.87 9.36
N GLY A 39 -6.16 7.14 9.43
CA GLY A 39 -5.45 7.52 10.65
C GLY A 39 -5.13 6.40 11.65
N GLN A 40 -5.71 5.20 11.51
CA GLN A 40 -5.41 4.08 12.42
C GLN A 40 -4.35 3.11 11.86
N TRP A 41 -4.23 3.00 10.54
CA TRP A 41 -3.28 2.07 9.92
C TRP A 41 -1.95 2.74 9.54
N GLU A 42 -1.95 4.06 9.40
CA GLU A 42 -0.77 4.89 9.06
C GLU A 42 0.18 5.06 10.25
N ASP A 43 -0.36 5.05 11.47
CA ASP A 43 0.40 5.27 12.69
C ASP A 43 1.44 4.15 12.89
N GLY A 44 2.71 4.54 12.97
CA GLY A 44 3.84 3.62 13.06
C GLY A 44 4.24 2.89 11.76
N ARG A 45 3.58 3.15 10.62
CA ARG A 45 3.77 2.39 9.36
C ARG A 45 4.28 3.23 8.18
N GLY A 46 5.22 4.14 8.46
CA GLY A 46 5.82 5.03 7.46
C GLY A 46 6.50 4.30 6.29
N GLY A 47 7.03 3.08 6.50
CA GLY A 47 7.62 2.26 5.44
C GLY A 47 6.57 1.81 4.40
N LEU A 48 5.39 1.41 4.88
CA LEU A 48 4.25 1.04 4.03
C LEU A 48 3.71 2.22 3.24
N ILE A 49 3.65 3.41 3.85
CA ILE A 49 3.24 4.66 3.18
C ILE A 49 4.24 5.02 2.08
N ALA A 50 5.55 4.93 2.38
CA ALA A 50 6.60 5.20 1.39
C ALA A 50 6.56 4.18 0.23
N TRP A 51 6.25 2.92 0.52
CA TRP A 51 6.03 1.89 -0.48
C TRP A 51 4.83 2.20 -1.38
N ALA A 52 3.68 2.59 -0.81
CA ALA A 52 2.49 2.96 -1.57
C ALA A 52 2.76 4.14 -2.51
N ARG A 53 3.48 5.15 -2.03
CA ARG A 53 3.92 6.29 -2.87
C ARG A 53 4.87 5.87 -3.99
N GLN A 54 5.76 4.89 -3.75
CA GLN A 54 6.62 4.35 -4.81
C GLN A 54 5.82 3.55 -5.84
N PHE A 55 4.82 2.79 -5.39
CA PHE A 55 3.92 2.04 -6.27
C PHE A 55 3.12 2.99 -7.17
N GLU A 56 2.54 4.06 -6.62
CA GLU A 56 1.84 5.11 -7.39
C GLU A 56 2.73 5.76 -8.44
N ARG A 57 3.98 6.05 -8.11
CA ARG A 57 4.95 6.59 -9.09
C ARG A 57 5.26 5.62 -10.22
N LYS A 58 5.27 4.31 -9.94
CA LYS A 58 5.50 3.27 -10.96
C LYS A 58 4.24 2.96 -11.76
N PHE A 59 3.07 3.09 -11.16
CA PHE A 59 1.78 2.83 -11.80
C PHE A 59 0.88 4.06 -11.68
N PRO A 60 1.07 5.10 -12.51
CA PRO A 60 0.29 6.34 -12.42
C PRO A 60 -1.22 6.12 -12.70
N ALA A 61 -1.56 5.08 -13.47
CA ALA A 61 -2.95 4.65 -13.68
C ALA A 61 -3.62 4.16 -12.37
N TYR A 62 -2.83 3.83 -11.34
CA TYR A 62 -3.37 3.45 -10.03
C TYR A 62 -4.20 4.56 -9.39
N ALA A 63 -3.79 5.83 -9.56
CA ALA A 63 -4.49 6.97 -8.97
C ALA A 63 -5.94 7.08 -9.48
N GLN A 64 -6.21 6.61 -10.71
CA GLN A 64 -7.55 6.56 -11.29
C GLN A 64 -8.36 5.32 -10.87
N LEU A 65 -7.67 4.27 -10.40
CA LEU A 65 -8.27 3.00 -9.99
C LEU A 65 -8.49 2.90 -8.48
N LYS A 66 -7.90 3.82 -7.70
CA LYS A 66 -8.20 3.90 -6.28
C LYS A 66 -9.69 4.23 -6.09
N PRO A 67 -10.33 3.65 -5.07
CA PRO A 67 -11.68 4.07 -4.70
C PRO A 67 -11.64 5.57 -4.39
N LEU A 68 -12.37 6.35 -5.18
CA LEU A 68 -12.67 7.75 -4.87
C LEU A 68 -13.52 7.71 -3.59
N GLY A 69 -12.91 8.11 -2.48
CA GLY A 69 -13.61 8.37 -1.23
C GLY A 69 -14.56 9.55 -1.37
#